data_AF-A0A928I9N0-F1
#
_entry.id   AF-A0A928I9N0-F1
#
_cell.length_a   1.000
_cell.length_b   1.000
_cell.length_c   1.000
_cell.angle_alpha   90.00
_cell.angle_beta   90.00
_cell.angle_gamma   90.00
#
_symmetry.space_group_name_H-M   'P 1'
#
loop_
_entity.id
_entity.type
_entity.pdbx_description
1 polymer ?
#
loop_
_entity_poly.entity_id
_entity_poly.type
_entity_poly.pdbx_seq_one_letter_code
_entity_poly.pdbx_strand_id
1 'polypeptide(L)'
;MKRICSILLCLILMTCTFALGGCALLDSLADRVPTVYNDAEDYTPGDKILPGVVDSLYVFWQSGTITVTTHADPSIEIYETANQETDTDFKLHWNYVDTGSDEYGHVLYVQYASSGRHDFGDLEKNLTIVLPENDNMHLSFTVNTVAVNLDVSGFENNLEKLSVVNYGGSTDAKIHSAELVQISGHTQEEAVSDERCSFRLSAVDAVDTLLISTSHAAVKVTAQEIGSTDLLSSFADIDLKCKKADSLTLKNSTGKITAEVETVRKMDIESYQNVVELYLPETAAFTLTVEPYSSFGSKDDPGEVSVLFEGVVQEGNTYRVGEKGADINVSTGHNVSIIPQPATDAAQ
;
A
#
# COMPACT_ATOMS: atom_id res chain seq x y z
N MET A 1 17.44 6.44 18.89
CA MET A 1 17.13 5.40 17.90
C MET A 1 16.66 4.07 18.51
N LYS A 2 17.35 3.45 19.48
CA LYS A 2 16.91 2.17 20.11
C LYS A 2 15.49 2.17 20.75
N ARG A 3 14.97 3.33 21.16
CA ARG A 3 13.64 3.45 21.79
C ARG A 3 12.47 3.50 20.80
N ILE A 4 12.70 3.94 19.56
CA ILE A 4 11.66 4.01 18.52
C ILE A 4 11.47 2.61 17.89
N CYS A 5 12.58 1.90 17.66
CA CYS A 5 12.57 0.50 17.19
C CYS A 5 11.83 -0.45 18.16
N SER A 6 11.96 -0.20 19.48
CA SER A 6 11.31 -1.03 20.49
C SER A 6 9.81 -0.77 20.62
N ILE A 7 9.32 0.42 20.25
CA ILE A 7 7.89 0.75 20.26
C ILE A 7 7.22 0.18 19.00
N LEU A 8 7.89 0.25 17.85
CA LEU A 8 7.40 -0.33 16.59
C LEU A 8 7.31 -1.87 16.65
N LEU A 9 8.33 -2.52 17.24
CA LEU A 9 8.34 -3.98 17.47
C LEU A 9 7.23 -4.43 18.43
N CYS A 10 6.94 -3.62 19.46
CA CYS A 10 5.83 -3.88 20.37
C CYS A 10 4.45 -3.71 19.69
N LEU A 11 4.31 -2.77 18.75
CA LEU A 11 3.08 -2.60 17.98
C LEU A 11 2.81 -3.81 17.06
N ILE A 12 3.86 -4.33 16.41
CA ILE A 12 3.81 -5.52 15.52
C ILE A 12 3.50 -6.79 16.32
N LEU A 13 4.06 -6.95 17.53
CA LEU A 13 3.77 -8.10 18.40
C LEU A 13 2.35 -8.07 18.99
N MET A 14 1.77 -6.89 19.21
CA MET A 14 0.42 -6.75 19.76
C MET A 14 -0.67 -7.03 18.72
N THR A 15 -0.39 -6.79 17.43
CA THR A 15 -1.28 -7.23 16.32
C THR A 15 -1.23 -8.74 16.10
N CYS A 16 -0.10 -9.41 16.38
CA CYS A 16 0.00 -10.86 16.26
C CYS A 16 -0.82 -11.64 17.31
N THR A 17 -1.14 -11.03 18.46
CA THR A 17 -1.90 -11.72 19.52
C THR A 17 -3.40 -11.86 19.26
N PHE A 18 -3.96 -11.22 18.23
CA PHE A 18 -5.36 -11.42 17.81
C PHE A 18 -5.54 -12.54 16.78
N ALA A 19 -4.46 -13.11 16.22
CA ALA A 19 -4.53 -14.14 15.18
C ALA A 19 -4.59 -15.59 15.71
N LEU A 20 -4.38 -15.83 17.01
CA LEU A 20 -4.26 -17.19 17.57
C LEU A 20 -5.57 -17.81 18.09
N GLY A 21 -6.73 -17.21 17.79
CA GLY A 21 -8.04 -17.71 18.21
C GLY A 21 -8.86 -18.44 17.14
N GLY A 22 -8.39 -18.53 15.89
CA GLY A 22 -9.23 -18.91 14.74
C GLY A 22 -8.95 -20.27 14.09
N CYS A 23 -7.99 -21.07 14.57
CA CYS A 23 -7.60 -22.31 13.91
C CYS A 23 -8.44 -23.51 14.36
N ALA A 24 -9.60 -23.77 13.73
CA ALA A 24 -10.25 -25.09 13.79
C ALA A 24 -11.35 -25.42 12.75
N LEU A 25 -11.78 -24.54 11.83
CA LEU A 25 -13.05 -24.81 11.10
C LEU A 25 -13.08 -24.63 9.58
N LEU A 26 -11.96 -24.44 8.88
CA LEU A 26 -12.03 -23.85 7.54
C LEU A 26 -11.36 -24.65 6.41
N ASP A 27 -11.47 -25.98 6.42
CA ASP A 27 -11.08 -26.84 5.28
C ASP A 27 -12.13 -26.86 4.13
N SER A 28 -13.13 -25.95 4.16
CA SER A 28 -14.20 -25.84 3.13
C SER A 28 -14.59 -24.40 2.79
N LEU A 29 -13.72 -23.42 3.05
CA LEU A 29 -14.05 -21.98 3.00
C LEU A 29 -13.46 -21.17 1.85
N ALA A 30 -12.78 -21.78 0.88
CA ALA A 30 -12.27 -21.02 -0.27
C ALA A 30 -13.38 -20.21 -1.00
N ASP A 31 -14.64 -20.67 -0.96
CA ASP A 31 -15.78 -19.98 -1.59
C ASP A 31 -16.71 -19.22 -0.62
N ARG A 32 -16.38 -19.18 0.68
CA ARG A 32 -17.31 -18.70 1.71
C ARG A 32 -16.61 -17.74 2.66
N VAL A 33 -16.30 -16.55 2.14
CA VAL A 33 -15.87 -15.41 2.95
C VAL A 33 -17.06 -14.97 3.81
N PRO A 34 -16.99 -15.11 5.15
CA PRO A 34 -18.06 -14.60 6.00
C PRO A 34 -18.07 -13.07 5.92
N THR A 35 -19.11 -12.48 5.32
CA THR A 35 -19.37 -11.03 5.32
C THR A 35 -20.13 -10.64 6.58
N VAL A 36 -19.77 -11.19 7.74
CA VAL A 36 -20.51 -10.94 8.98
C VAL A 36 -20.04 -9.60 9.56
N TYR A 37 -20.94 -8.62 9.53
CA TYR A 37 -20.76 -7.33 10.18
C TYR A 37 -21.91 -7.05 11.17
N ASN A 38 -21.63 -6.21 12.16
CA ASN A 38 -22.57 -5.82 13.21
C ASN A 38 -23.65 -4.87 12.65
N ASP A 39 -24.78 -4.79 13.36
CA ASP A 39 -25.88 -3.86 13.08
C ASP A 39 -26.37 -3.95 11.61
N ALA A 40 -26.46 -5.19 11.10
CA ALA A 40 -26.80 -5.47 9.71
C ALA A 40 -28.17 -4.92 9.30
N GLU A 41 -29.08 -4.82 10.27
CA GLU A 41 -30.40 -4.23 10.14
C GLU A 41 -30.41 -2.73 9.79
N ASP A 42 -29.31 -2.01 10.05
CA ASP A 42 -29.19 -0.58 9.77
C ASP A 42 -28.75 -0.30 8.33
N TYR A 43 -28.35 -1.34 7.58
CA TYR A 43 -27.89 -1.20 6.21
C TYR A 43 -29.04 -1.29 5.20
N THR A 44 -28.97 -0.45 4.16
CA THR A 44 -29.91 -0.43 3.05
C THR A 44 -29.30 -1.08 1.82
N PRO A 45 -30.01 -2.00 1.13
CA PRO A 45 -29.51 -2.64 -0.09
C PRO A 45 -29.64 -1.73 -1.33
N GLY A 46 -28.65 -1.83 -2.22
CA GLY A 46 -28.64 -1.27 -3.56
C GLY A 46 -28.25 0.21 -3.65
N ASP A 47 -28.29 0.70 -4.89
CA ASP A 47 -27.85 2.05 -5.27
C ASP A 47 -28.59 3.17 -4.52
N LYS A 48 -27.91 4.30 -4.36
CA LYS A 48 -28.48 5.45 -3.66
C LYS A 48 -27.87 6.77 -4.09
N ILE A 49 -28.72 7.80 -4.10
CA ILE A 49 -28.31 9.20 -4.05
C ILE A 49 -28.73 9.77 -2.70
N LEU A 50 -27.78 10.36 -1.97
CA LEU A 50 -27.97 10.96 -0.65
C LEU A 50 -27.55 12.44 -0.70
N PRO A 51 -28.25 13.34 0.01
CA PRO A 51 -27.71 14.67 0.28
C PRO A 51 -26.63 14.60 1.36
N GLY A 52 -25.63 15.49 1.32
CA GLY A 52 -24.65 15.64 2.40
C GLY A 52 -23.21 15.53 1.92
N VAL A 53 -22.30 15.31 2.87
CA VAL A 53 -20.85 15.16 2.66
C VAL A 53 -20.37 13.87 3.34
N VAL A 54 -19.16 13.42 3.04
CA VAL A 54 -18.54 12.25 3.69
C VAL A 54 -17.15 12.64 4.19
N ASP A 55 -16.94 12.53 5.49
CA ASP A 55 -15.63 12.74 6.12
C ASP A 55 -14.88 11.40 6.25
N SER A 56 -15.62 10.31 6.44
CA SER A 56 -15.06 8.97 6.57
C SER A 56 -15.81 7.95 5.72
N LEU A 57 -15.06 7.26 4.86
CA LEU A 57 -15.57 6.21 3.99
C LEU A 57 -14.97 4.88 4.42
N TYR A 58 -15.83 3.90 4.70
CA TYR A 58 -15.45 2.53 5.02
C TYR A 58 -16.07 1.59 4.00
N VAL A 59 -15.22 0.89 3.24
CA VAL A 59 -15.67 -0.06 2.21
C VAL A 59 -15.13 -1.45 2.54
N PHE A 60 -16.00 -2.45 2.54
CA PHE A 60 -15.61 -3.85 2.42
C PHE A 60 -16.05 -4.36 1.06
N TRP A 61 -15.10 -4.75 0.21
CA TRP A 61 -15.38 -5.19 -1.14
C TRP A 61 -14.60 -6.46 -1.50
N GLN A 62 -15.15 -7.27 -2.40
CA GLN A 62 -14.53 -8.50 -2.84
C GLN A 62 -14.67 -8.62 -4.36
N SER A 63 -13.55 -8.78 -5.06
CA SER A 63 -13.50 -8.86 -6.52
C SER A 63 -13.99 -7.59 -7.23
N GLY A 64 -13.60 -7.46 -8.50
CA GLY A 64 -13.97 -6.32 -9.36
C GLY A 64 -13.26 -5.02 -8.98
N THR A 65 -13.95 -3.90 -9.19
CA THR A 65 -13.36 -2.56 -9.11
C THR A 65 -14.10 -1.67 -8.11
N ILE A 66 -13.37 -0.89 -7.32
CA ILE A 66 -13.90 0.25 -6.57
C ILE A 66 -13.41 1.52 -7.25
N THR A 67 -14.33 2.39 -7.63
CA THR A 67 -14.03 3.75 -8.09
C THR A 67 -14.57 4.74 -7.09
N VAL A 68 -13.71 5.61 -6.56
CA VAL A 68 -14.11 6.75 -5.73
C VAL A 68 -13.67 8.02 -6.43
N THR A 69 -14.63 8.90 -6.71
CA THR A 69 -14.39 10.16 -7.42
C THR A 69 -15.22 11.29 -6.83
N THR A 70 -15.05 12.49 -7.37
CA THR A 70 -15.79 13.68 -6.96
C THR A 70 -16.59 14.28 -8.11
N HIS A 71 -17.59 15.10 -7.78
CA HIS A 71 -18.36 15.90 -8.74
C HIS A 71 -18.89 17.19 -8.12
N ALA A 72 -19.32 18.13 -8.97
CA ALA A 72 -19.79 19.43 -8.52
C ALA A 72 -21.16 19.42 -7.80
N ASP A 73 -21.95 18.34 -7.93
CA ASP A 73 -23.27 18.26 -7.30
C ASP A 73 -23.16 17.96 -5.80
N PRO A 74 -24.00 18.57 -4.93
CA PRO A 74 -23.93 18.43 -3.47
C PRO A 74 -24.58 17.13 -2.96
N SER A 75 -24.38 16.05 -3.70
CA SER A 75 -24.92 14.73 -3.40
C SER A 75 -23.82 13.67 -3.38
N ILE A 76 -24.04 12.66 -2.57
CA ILE A 76 -23.28 11.43 -2.54
C ILE A 76 -24.02 10.44 -3.41
N GLU A 77 -23.33 9.82 -4.36
CA GLU A 77 -23.90 8.80 -5.22
C GLU A 77 -23.16 7.47 -5.04
N ILE A 78 -23.93 6.39 -4.86
CA ILE A 78 -23.43 5.03 -4.63
C ILE A 78 -24.09 4.13 -5.65
N TYR A 79 -23.29 3.48 -6.49
CA TYR A 79 -23.75 2.59 -7.54
C TYR A 79 -22.98 1.28 -7.56
N GLU A 80 -23.70 0.20 -7.84
CA GLU A 80 -23.12 -1.08 -8.18
C GLU A 80 -23.47 -1.49 -9.61
N THR A 81 -22.51 -2.14 -10.25
CA THR A 81 -22.76 -2.99 -11.41
C THR A 81 -22.26 -4.39 -11.12
N ALA A 82 -22.92 -5.39 -11.72
CA ALA A 82 -22.52 -6.79 -11.66
C ALA A 82 -22.66 -7.39 -13.06
N ASN A 83 -21.95 -8.47 -13.34
CA ASN A 83 -22.02 -9.14 -14.65
C ASN A 83 -23.33 -9.96 -14.84
N GLN A 84 -24.15 -10.07 -13.81
CA GLN A 84 -25.46 -10.71 -13.80
C GLN A 84 -26.41 -10.02 -12.82
N GLU A 85 -27.72 -10.27 -12.95
CA GLU A 85 -28.70 -9.75 -11.99
C GLU A 85 -28.52 -10.40 -10.61
N THR A 86 -28.49 -9.56 -9.59
CA THR A 86 -28.37 -9.96 -8.18
C THR A 86 -29.70 -9.82 -7.46
N ASP A 87 -29.99 -10.75 -6.55
CA ASP A 87 -31.06 -10.56 -5.58
C ASP A 87 -30.65 -9.53 -4.51
N THR A 88 -31.57 -9.23 -3.59
CA THR A 88 -31.35 -8.23 -2.55
C THR A 88 -30.16 -8.56 -1.66
N ASP A 89 -29.91 -9.83 -1.35
CA ASP A 89 -28.81 -10.25 -0.47
C ASP A 89 -27.45 -10.06 -1.15
N PHE A 90 -27.39 -10.23 -2.47
CA PHE A 90 -26.17 -10.06 -3.26
C PHE A 90 -25.90 -8.64 -3.75
N LYS A 91 -26.80 -7.67 -3.48
CA LYS A 91 -26.55 -6.25 -3.77
C LYS A 91 -25.65 -5.61 -2.71
N LEU A 92 -24.95 -4.52 -3.06
CA LEU A 92 -24.25 -3.69 -2.09
C LEU A 92 -25.19 -3.31 -0.95
N HIS A 93 -24.64 -3.18 0.25
CA HIS A 93 -25.37 -2.69 1.41
C HIS A 93 -24.65 -1.48 1.97
N TRP A 94 -25.36 -0.38 2.19
CA TRP A 94 -24.77 0.86 2.70
C TRP A 94 -25.46 1.36 3.95
N ASN A 95 -24.72 2.05 4.82
CA ASN A 95 -25.23 2.77 5.97
C ASN A 95 -24.53 4.13 6.07
N TYR A 96 -25.31 5.19 6.27
CA TYR A 96 -24.80 6.56 6.36
C TYR A 96 -25.17 7.15 7.73
N VAL A 97 -24.16 7.51 8.50
CA VAL A 97 -24.30 7.94 9.89
C VAL A 97 -23.79 9.36 10.04
N ASP A 98 -24.65 10.24 10.54
CA ASP A 98 -24.26 11.55 11.06
C ASP A 98 -24.04 11.43 12.58
N THR A 99 -22.78 11.52 13.00
CA THR A 99 -22.34 11.42 14.39
C THR A 99 -22.45 12.74 15.14
N GLY A 100 -22.68 13.86 14.45
CA GLY A 100 -22.70 15.21 15.03
C GLY A 100 -21.34 15.68 15.59
N SER A 101 -20.24 15.02 15.21
CA SER A 101 -18.87 15.41 15.56
C SER A 101 -18.39 16.55 14.66
N ASP A 102 -17.70 17.54 15.25
CA ASP A 102 -17.18 18.71 14.54
C ASP A 102 -15.98 18.38 13.60
N GLU A 103 -15.38 17.19 13.73
CA GLU A 103 -14.14 16.80 13.03
C GLU A 103 -14.31 15.62 12.05
N TYR A 104 -15.24 14.69 12.33
CA TYR A 104 -15.57 13.54 11.45
C TYR A 104 -17.06 13.19 11.65
N GLY A 105 -17.92 14.09 11.20
CA GLY A 105 -19.35 14.04 11.44
C GLY A 105 -20.04 12.96 10.62
N HIS A 106 -19.63 12.78 9.37
CA HIS A 106 -20.40 12.03 8.39
C HIS A 106 -19.65 10.79 7.90
N VAL A 107 -20.17 9.62 8.26
CA VAL A 107 -19.55 8.32 7.98
C VAL A 107 -20.42 7.52 7.02
N LEU A 108 -19.82 7.08 5.91
CA LEU A 108 -20.43 6.16 4.96
C LEU A 108 -19.77 4.78 5.06
N TYR A 109 -20.57 3.77 5.36
CA TYR A 109 -20.20 2.35 5.31
C TYR A 109 -20.78 1.72 4.06
N VAL A 110 -19.98 0.97 3.32
CA VAL A 110 -20.42 0.18 2.16
C VAL A 110 -19.88 -1.24 2.28
N GLN A 111 -20.77 -2.21 2.15
CA GLN A 111 -20.50 -3.64 2.23
C GLN A 111 -20.80 -4.26 0.87
N TYR A 112 -19.98 -5.25 0.51
CA TYR A 112 -20.15 -6.01 -0.74
C TYR A 112 -21.53 -6.65 -0.87
N ALA A 113 -22.11 -7.15 0.21
CA ALA A 113 -23.38 -7.88 0.21
C ALA A 113 -24.04 -7.81 1.59
N SER A 114 -25.21 -8.41 1.75
CA SER A 114 -25.85 -8.52 3.07
C SER A 114 -24.97 -9.29 4.06
N SER A 115 -25.15 -9.02 5.35
CA SER A 115 -24.40 -9.71 6.40
C SER A 115 -24.75 -11.20 6.41
N GLY A 116 -23.75 -12.08 6.29
CA GLY A 116 -24.02 -13.51 6.29
C GLY A 116 -22.91 -14.36 5.69
N ARG A 117 -23.28 -15.60 5.35
CA ARG A 117 -22.42 -16.54 4.63
C ARG A 117 -23.05 -16.81 3.28
N HIS A 118 -22.44 -16.25 2.25
CA HIS A 118 -22.92 -16.33 0.89
C HIS A 118 -22.00 -17.19 0.03
N ASP A 119 -22.53 -17.68 -1.08
CA ASP A 119 -21.77 -18.22 -2.19
C ASP A 119 -21.88 -17.20 -3.31
N PHE A 120 -20.79 -16.46 -3.54
CA PHE A 120 -20.80 -15.32 -4.46
C PHE A 120 -20.60 -15.73 -5.92
N GLY A 121 -20.18 -16.97 -6.20
CA GLY A 121 -19.80 -17.38 -7.55
C GLY A 121 -18.89 -16.34 -8.23
N ASP A 122 -19.22 -15.98 -9.47
CA ASP A 122 -18.46 -15.05 -10.31
C ASP A 122 -19.29 -13.78 -10.62
N LEU A 123 -19.61 -12.98 -9.61
CA LEU A 123 -20.48 -11.80 -9.75
C LEU A 123 -19.79 -10.54 -10.34
N GLU A 124 -18.44 -10.52 -10.38
CA GLU A 124 -17.60 -9.43 -10.90
C GLU A 124 -18.13 -8.01 -10.59
N LYS A 125 -18.43 -7.73 -9.32
CA LYS A 125 -19.13 -6.49 -8.97
C LYS A 125 -18.20 -5.29 -8.94
N ASN A 126 -18.66 -4.16 -9.49
CA ASN A 126 -17.96 -2.89 -9.43
C ASN A 126 -18.74 -1.87 -8.61
N LEU A 127 -18.08 -1.27 -7.64
CA LEU A 127 -18.59 -0.18 -6.81
C LEU A 127 -18.12 1.16 -7.39
N THR A 128 -19.05 2.10 -7.55
CA THR A 128 -18.74 3.50 -7.82
C THR A 128 -19.32 4.37 -6.72
N ILE A 129 -18.47 5.20 -6.12
CA ILE A 129 -18.86 6.22 -5.15
C ILE A 129 -18.45 7.58 -5.71
N VAL A 130 -19.42 8.48 -5.88
CA VAL A 130 -19.19 9.85 -6.31
C VAL A 130 -19.51 10.76 -5.13
N LEU A 131 -18.51 11.47 -4.62
CA LEU A 131 -18.64 12.40 -3.50
C LEU A 131 -18.76 13.84 -4.01
N PRO A 132 -19.44 14.73 -3.28
CA PRO A 132 -19.42 16.15 -3.62
C PRO A 132 -18.01 16.71 -3.51
N GLU A 133 -17.62 17.54 -4.48
CA GLU A 133 -16.44 18.40 -4.35
C GLU A 133 -16.61 19.33 -3.15
N ASN A 134 -15.57 19.41 -2.34
CA ASN A 134 -15.53 20.31 -1.20
C ASN A 134 -14.07 20.65 -0.90
N ASP A 135 -13.73 21.93 -1.03
CA ASP A 135 -12.38 22.48 -0.83
C ASP A 135 -11.87 22.31 0.62
N ASN A 136 -12.76 21.99 1.57
CA ASN A 136 -12.41 21.71 2.97
C ASN A 136 -12.63 20.23 3.33
N MET A 137 -12.79 19.34 2.35
CA MET A 137 -12.97 17.92 2.61
C MET A 137 -11.65 17.30 3.04
N HIS A 138 -11.67 16.66 4.20
CA HIS A 138 -10.59 15.81 4.70
C HIS A 138 -11.10 14.37 4.72
N LEU A 139 -10.98 13.69 3.57
CA LEU A 139 -11.52 12.34 3.47
C LEU A 139 -10.54 11.33 4.09
N SER A 140 -11.02 10.58 5.08
CA SER A 140 -10.39 9.35 5.55
C SER A 140 -11.10 8.15 4.93
N PHE A 141 -10.44 7.48 3.98
CA PHE A 141 -10.95 6.32 3.29
C PHE A 141 -10.26 5.04 3.75
N THR A 142 -11.03 4.11 4.32
CA THR A 142 -10.58 2.74 4.61
C THR A 142 -11.28 1.75 3.70
N VAL A 143 -10.50 0.89 3.06
CA VAL A 143 -10.99 -0.21 2.22
C VAL A 143 -10.39 -1.54 2.66
N ASN A 144 -11.28 -2.46 2.96
CA ASN A 144 -11.00 -3.86 3.23
C ASN A 144 -11.34 -4.64 1.96
N THR A 145 -10.36 -5.37 1.42
CA THR A 145 -10.45 -5.95 0.08
C THR A 145 -10.03 -7.41 0.05
N VAL A 146 -10.60 -8.15 -0.90
CA VAL A 146 -10.05 -9.38 -1.47
C VAL A 146 -10.06 -9.24 -2.99
N ALA A 147 -8.89 -9.23 -3.62
CA ALA A 147 -8.72 -9.21 -5.08
C ALA A 147 -9.43 -8.04 -5.82
N VAL A 148 -9.21 -6.79 -5.40
CA VAL A 148 -9.90 -5.60 -5.96
C VAL A 148 -8.95 -4.65 -6.68
N ASN A 149 -9.43 -4.06 -7.79
CA ASN A 149 -8.84 -2.86 -8.37
C ASN A 149 -9.45 -1.61 -7.74
N LEU A 150 -8.63 -0.70 -7.26
CA LEU A 150 -9.06 0.54 -6.63
C LEU A 150 -8.62 1.74 -7.47
N ASP A 151 -9.55 2.60 -7.88
CA ASP A 151 -9.24 3.90 -8.51
C ASP A 151 -9.82 5.03 -7.65
N VAL A 152 -8.95 5.89 -7.12
CA VAL A 152 -9.32 7.06 -6.32
C VAL A 152 -8.82 8.33 -7.02
N SER A 153 -9.75 9.16 -7.46
CA SER A 153 -9.49 10.36 -8.28
C SER A 153 -10.37 11.54 -7.86
N GLY A 154 -10.05 12.76 -8.30
CA GLY A 154 -10.86 13.95 -8.00
C GLY A 154 -10.64 14.57 -6.60
N PHE A 155 -9.65 14.07 -5.84
CA PHE A 155 -9.30 14.55 -4.50
C PHE A 155 -7.97 15.33 -4.49
N GLU A 156 -7.76 16.24 -5.45
CA GLU A 156 -6.52 17.03 -5.56
C GLU A 156 -6.16 17.69 -4.20
N ASN A 157 -5.23 17.08 -3.46
CA ASN A 157 -4.83 17.41 -2.08
C ASN A 157 -5.88 17.25 -0.95
N ASN A 158 -7.04 16.64 -1.21
CA ASN A 158 -8.14 16.52 -0.23
C ASN A 158 -8.31 15.10 0.35
N LEU A 159 -7.49 14.14 -0.10
CA LEU A 159 -7.44 12.80 0.48
C LEU A 159 -6.43 12.77 1.63
N GLU A 160 -6.91 12.94 2.85
CA GLU A 160 -6.06 12.91 4.06
C GLU A 160 -5.47 11.52 4.26
N LYS A 161 -6.31 10.49 4.19
CA LYS A 161 -5.89 9.12 4.44
C LYS A 161 -6.55 8.14 3.51
N LEU A 162 -5.73 7.26 2.92
CA LEU A 162 -6.16 6.00 2.34
C LEU A 162 -5.57 4.83 3.14
N SER A 163 -6.42 3.96 3.67
CA SER A 163 -6.03 2.72 4.33
C SER A 163 -6.56 1.52 3.57
N VAL A 164 -5.70 0.74 2.92
CA VAL A 164 -6.04 -0.49 2.20
C VAL A 164 -5.63 -1.70 3.04
N VAL A 165 -6.57 -2.56 3.37
CA VAL A 165 -6.30 -3.86 4.00
C VAL A 165 -6.72 -4.97 3.04
N ASN A 166 -5.76 -5.69 2.48
CA ASN A 166 -6.05 -6.83 1.61
C ASN A 166 -5.90 -8.14 2.38
N TYR A 167 -6.94 -8.97 2.31
CA TYR A 167 -6.98 -10.29 2.93
C TYR A 167 -6.71 -11.44 1.95
N GLY A 168 -6.55 -11.15 0.66
CA GLY A 168 -6.22 -12.16 -0.34
C GLY A 168 -6.33 -11.68 -1.79
N GLY A 169 -5.66 -12.38 -2.71
CA GLY A 169 -5.60 -12.00 -4.11
C GLY A 169 -4.75 -10.76 -4.38
N SER A 170 -4.77 -10.27 -5.62
CA SER A 170 -4.01 -9.08 -6.03
C SER A 170 -4.86 -7.83 -5.95
N THR A 171 -4.29 -6.74 -5.43
CA THR A 171 -4.91 -5.42 -5.38
C THR A 171 -4.07 -4.43 -6.16
N ASP A 172 -4.67 -3.85 -7.19
CA ASP A 172 -4.08 -2.73 -7.93
C ASP A 172 -4.78 -1.44 -7.49
N ALA A 173 -4.07 -0.57 -6.78
CA ALA A 173 -4.55 0.73 -6.34
C ALA A 173 -3.94 1.85 -7.19
N LYS A 174 -4.81 2.69 -7.76
CA LYS A 174 -4.45 3.91 -8.46
C LYS A 174 -5.00 5.09 -7.68
N ILE A 175 -4.12 6.01 -7.33
CA ILE A 175 -4.48 7.22 -6.57
C ILE A 175 -3.85 8.44 -7.22
N HIS A 176 -4.53 9.58 -7.18
CA HIS A 176 -3.95 10.81 -7.69
C HIS A 176 -2.94 11.41 -6.69
N SER A 177 -3.43 11.76 -5.51
CA SER A 177 -2.66 12.35 -4.40
C SER A 177 -3.24 11.94 -3.05
N ALA A 178 -2.41 11.85 -2.01
CA ALA A 178 -2.86 11.67 -0.63
C ALA A 178 -1.81 12.14 0.38
N GLU A 179 -2.23 12.61 1.56
CA GLU A 179 -1.29 12.90 2.66
C GLU A 179 -0.73 11.59 3.23
N LEU A 180 -1.60 10.64 3.56
CA LEU A 180 -1.21 9.33 4.07
C LEU A 180 -1.81 8.18 3.26
N VAL A 181 -0.94 7.30 2.76
CA VAL A 181 -1.34 6.00 2.21
C VAL A 181 -0.78 4.91 3.09
N GLN A 182 -1.68 4.08 3.63
CA GLN A 182 -1.34 2.92 4.43
C GLN A 182 -1.89 1.66 3.76
N ILE A 183 -1.02 0.70 3.46
CA ILE A 183 -1.40 -0.58 2.86
C ILE A 183 -0.92 -1.72 3.74
N SER A 184 -1.85 -2.60 4.11
CA SER A 184 -1.57 -3.80 4.91
C SER A 184 -2.02 -5.04 4.16
N GLY A 185 -1.11 -6.01 4.01
CA GLY A 185 -1.38 -7.29 3.39
C GLY A 185 -1.35 -8.44 4.37
N HIS A 186 -2.49 -9.11 4.52
CA HIS A 186 -2.61 -10.34 5.28
C HIS A 186 -2.92 -11.49 4.34
N THR A 187 -1.91 -12.29 4.02
CA THR A 187 -2.13 -13.59 3.38
C THR A 187 -2.10 -14.65 4.47
N GLN A 188 -3.06 -15.58 4.46
CA GLN A 188 -2.96 -16.77 5.30
C GLN A 188 -1.75 -17.58 4.83
N GLU A 189 -0.93 -18.00 5.78
CA GLU A 189 0.41 -18.60 5.63
C GLU A 189 0.44 -19.88 4.77
N GLU A 190 -0.74 -20.46 4.45
CA GLU A 190 -0.90 -21.74 3.75
C GLU A 190 -1.48 -21.65 2.32
N ALA A 191 -1.67 -20.45 1.75
CA ALA A 191 -2.03 -20.33 0.34
C ALA A 191 -0.81 -20.61 -0.57
N VAL A 192 -0.40 -21.88 -0.62
CA VAL A 192 0.65 -22.45 -1.49
C VAL A 192 0.11 -22.71 -2.91
N SER A 193 -0.87 -21.92 -3.37
CA SER A 193 -1.32 -21.94 -4.76
C SER A 193 -0.67 -20.77 -5.50
N ASP A 194 -0.21 -21.02 -6.73
CA ASP A 194 0.62 -20.15 -7.59
C ASP A 194 0.14 -18.69 -7.80
N GLU A 195 -1.04 -18.32 -7.30
CA GLU A 195 -1.54 -16.94 -7.28
C GLU A 195 -1.02 -16.20 -6.05
N ARG A 196 0.26 -15.80 -6.11
CA ARG A 196 0.83 -14.93 -5.08
C ARG A 196 0.03 -13.63 -5.03
N CYS A 197 -0.40 -13.24 -3.83
CA CYS A 197 -0.99 -11.93 -3.61
C CYS A 197 0.02 -10.85 -4.04
N SER A 198 -0.45 -9.78 -4.65
CA SER A 198 0.40 -8.65 -5.00
C SER A 198 -0.33 -7.34 -4.71
N PHE A 199 0.44 -6.33 -4.32
CA PHE A 199 -0.03 -4.96 -4.25
C PHE A 199 0.70 -4.16 -5.30
N ARG A 200 -0.06 -3.49 -6.15
CA ARG A 200 0.48 -2.47 -7.04
C ARG A 200 -0.15 -1.15 -6.68
N LEU A 201 0.67 -0.20 -6.28
CA LEU A 201 0.26 1.19 -6.08
C LEU A 201 0.80 2.03 -7.23
N SER A 202 -0.09 2.70 -7.94
CA SER A 202 0.24 3.75 -8.90
C SER A 202 -0.26 5.09 -8.36
N ALA A 203 0.63 5.86 -7.77
CA ALA A 203 0.37 7.24 -7.39
C ALA A 203 0.69 8.17 -8.57
N VAL A 204 -0.30 8.90 -9.05
CA VAL A 204 -0.16 9.72 -10.26
C VAL A 204 0.68 10.97 -9.99
N ASP A 205 0.51 11.61 -8.83
CA ASP A 205 1.22 12.83 -8.45
C ASP A 205 2.06 12.64 -7.18
N ALA A 206 1.50 12.94 -6.02
CA ALA A 206 2.25 13.06 -4.78
C ALA A 206 1.62 12.27 -3.63
N VAL A 207 2.48 11.64 -2.82
CA VAL A 207 2.10 11.04 -1.55
C VAL A 207 3.05 11.56 -0.47
N ASP A 208 2.54 12.22 0.57
CA ASP A 208 3.42 12.76 1.61
C ASP A 208 4.01 11.64 2.47
N THR A 209 3.20 10.65 2.84
CA THR A 209 3.63 9.48 3.61
C THR A 209 3.05 8.19 3.04
N LEU A 210 3.93 7.26 2.66
CA LEU A 210 3.56 5.94 2.17
C LEU A 210 4.04 4.84 3.13
N LEU A 211 3.10 4.14 3.75
CA LEU A 211 3.38 3.00 4.63
C LEU A 211 2.83 1.73 4.00
N ILE A 212 3.68 0.75 3.71
CA ILE A 212 3.24 -0.57 3.23
C ILE A 212 3.82 -1.64 4.12
N SER A 213 2.98 -2.53 4.63
CA SER A 213 3.40 -3.69 5.41
C SER A 213 2.72 -4.96 4.91
N THR A 214 3.52 -5.95 4.51
CA THR A 214 2.99 -7.24 4.07
C THR A 214 3.89 -8.40 4.47
N SER A 215 3.26 -9.55 4.72
CA SER A 215 3.97 -10.80 4.94
C SER A 215 4.40 -11.45 3.62
N HIS A 216 3.49 -11.68 2.67
CA HIS A 216 3.79 -12.46 1.45
C HIS A 216 3.38 -11.79 0.12
N ALA A 217 2.94 -10.53 0.13
CA ALA A 217 2.55 -9.88 -1.11
C ALA A 217 3.73 -9.13 -1.76
N ALA A 218 3.91 -9.33 -3.07
CA ALA A 218 4.86 -8.50 -3.81
C ALA A 218 4.38 -7.04 -3.79
N VAL A 219 5.28 -6.10 -3.54
CA VAL A 219 4.97 -4.68 -3.45
C VAL A 219 5.55 -3.98 -4.66
N LYS A 220 4.69 -3.42 -5.50
CA LYS A 220 5.08 -2.55 -6.61
C LYS A 220 4.54 -1.15 -6.38
N VAL A 221 5.41 -0.15 -6.36
CA VAL A 221 5.04 1.26 -6.18
C VAL A 221 5.57 2.05 -7.35
N THR A 222 4.71 2.84 -7.98
CA THR A 222 5.10 3.86 -8.97
C THR A 222 4.51 5.20 -8.55
N ALA A 223 5.34 6.23 -8.37
CA ALA A 223 4.92 7.56 -7.92
C ALA A 223 5.72 8.67 -8.60
N GLN A 224 5.20 9.89 -8.74
CA GLN A 224 6.05 11.03 -9.13
C GLN A 224 6.83 11.52 -7.91
N GLU A 225 6.13 11.88 -6.83
CA GLU A 225 6.74 12.38 -5.60
C GLU A 225 6.29 11.57 -4.39
N ILE A 226 7.26 11.24 -3.52
CA ILE A 226 7.01 10.63 -2.21
C ILE A 226 7.71 11.47 -1.15
N GLY A 227 7.00 12.03 -0.17
CA GLY A 227 7.67 12.68 0.96
C GLY A 227 8.50 11.68 1.75
N SER A 228 7.82 10.73 2.40
CA SER A 228 8.47 9.67 3.18
C SER A 228 7.82 8.30 2.93
N THR A 229 8.61 7.24 3.09
CA THR A 229 8.05 5.87 3.08
C THR A 229 8.69 4.92 4.09
N ASP A 230 7.89 3.95 4.52
CA ASP A 230 8.30 2.71 5.19
C ASP A 230 7.64 1.53 4.46
N LEU A 231 8.40 0.87 3.58
CA LEU A 231 7.97 -0.32 2.85
C LEU A 231 8.57 -1.56 3.50
N LEU A 232 7.73 -2.39 4.11
CA LEU A 232 8.10 -3.63 4.76
C LEU A 232 7.45 -4.83 4.06
N SER A 233 8.27 -5.75 3.55
CA SER A 233 7.83 -7.04 3.04
C SER A 233 8.62 -8.17 3.72
N SER A 234 7.95 -9.23 4.16
CA SER A 234 8.65 -10.36 4.77
C SER A 234 9.12 -11.37 3.74
N PHE A 235 8.31 -11.71 2.74
CA PHE A 235 8.56 -12.87 1.88
C PHE A 235 8.42 -12.63 0.37
N ALA A 236 8.34 -11.38 -0.07
CA ALA A 236 8.16 -11.05 -1.47
C ALA A 236 8.94 -9.81 -1.89
N ASP A 237 9.13 -9.64 -3.19
CA ASP A 237 9.92 -8.55 -3.77
C ASP A 237 9.30 -7.18 -3.49
N ILE A 238 10.17 -6.16 -3.41
CA ILE A 238 9.81 -4.74 -3.39
C ILE A 238 10.36 -4.12 -4.68
N ASP A 239 9.47 -3.54 -5.49
CA ASP A 239 9.78 -2.79 -6.71
C ASP A 239 9.24 -1.36 -6.55
N LEU A 240 10.13 -0.41 -6.25
CA LEU A 240 9.80 1.01 -6.10
C LEU A 240 10.37 1.79 -7.27
N LYS A 241 9.50 2.54 -7.95
CA LYS A 241 9.88 3.54 -8.94
C LYS A 241 9.31 4.90 -8.55
N CYS A 242 10.16 5.89 -8.32
CA CYS A 242 9.70 7.27 -8.14
C CYS A 242 10.63 8.31 -8.76
N LYS A 243 10.11 9.47 -9.13
CA LYS A 243 10.98 10.56 -9.60
C LYS A 243 11.67 11.22 -8.41
N LYS A 244 10.92 11.60 -7.40
CA LYS A 244 11.45 12.34 -6.25
C LYS A 244 11.04 11.70 -4.93
N ALA A 245 11.98 11.62 -4.01
CA ALA A 245 11.71 11.25 -2.63
C ALA A 245 12.54 12.03 -1.61
N ASP A 246 11.93 12.46 -0.49
CA ASP A 246 12.72 13.05 0.61
C ASP A 246 13.35 11.96 1.48
N SER A 247 12.59 10.92 1.83
CA SER A 247 13.09 9.80 2.66
C SER A 247 12.49 8.46 2.26
N LEU A 248 13.34 7.50 1.91
CA LEU A 248 12.93 6.13 1.62
C LEU A 248 13.41 5.17 2.70
N THR A 249 12.51 4.35 3.26
CA THR A 249 12.87 3.22 4.12
C THR A 249 12.34 1.93 3.50
N LEU A 250 13.23 1.01 3.12
CA LEU A 250 12.88 -0.25 2.45
C LEU A 250 13.39 -1.42 3.29
N LYS A 251 12.50 -2.30 3.72
CA LYS A 251 12.82 -3.42 4.61
C LYS A 251 12.30 -4.72 4.03
N ASN A 252 13.19 -5.67 3.85
CA ASN A 252 12.84 -6.97 3.30
C ASN A 252 13.56 -8.13 3.98
N SER A 253 12.80 -9.12 4.46
CA SER A 253 13.40 -10.35 5.02
C SER A 253 13.83 -11.32 3.92
N THR A 254 12.95 -11.66 2.98
CA THR A 254 13.26 -12.45 1.78
C THR A 254 12.59 -11.89 0.51
N GLY A 255 13.28 -11.90 -0.63
CA GLY A 255 12.85 -11.28 -1.88
C GLY A 255 13.72 -10.08 -2.29
N LYS A 256 13.79 -9.80 -3.58
CA LYS A 256 14.64 -8.72 -4.13
C LYS A 256 14.09 -7.34 -3.77
N ILE A 257 14.99 -6.40 -3.46
CA ILE A 257 14.65 -4.97 -3.43
C ILE A 257 15.18 -4.32 -4.72
N THR A 258 14.27 -3.69 -5.46
CA THR A 258 14.59 -2.84 -6.61
C THR A 258 14.06 -1.44 -6.33
N ALA A 259 14.94 -0.44 -6.40
CA ALA A 259 14.55 0.96 -6.26
C ALA A 259 15.11 1.79 -7.42
N GLU A 260 14.22 2.39 -8.21
CA GLU A 260 14.52 3.34 -9.28
C GLU A 260 14.09 4.74 -8.83
N VAL A 261 15.06 5.63 -8.62
CA VAL A 261 14.79 6.96 -8.05
C VAL A 261 15.60 8.04 -8.76
N GLU A 262 14.94 9.03 -9.37
CA GLU A 262 15.65 10.12 -10.06
C GLU A 262 16.30 11.10 -9.06
N THR A 263 15.63 11.43 -7.96
CA THR A 263 16.16 12.28 -6.91
C THR A 263 15.72 11.77 -5.55
N VAL A 264 16.69 11.49 -4.67
CA VAL A 264 16.42 11.12 -3.29
C VAL A 264 17.32 11.90 -2.36
N ARG A 265 16.78 12.38 -1.22
CA ARG A 265 17.61 13.01 -0.19
C ARG A 265 18.18 11.97 0.76
N LYS A 266 17.36 11.03 1.24
CA LYS A 266 17.77 9.98 2.16
C LYS A 266 17.14 8.63 1.79
N MET A 267 17.92 7.56 1.86
CA MET A 267 17.47 6.19 1.63
C MET A 267 18.09 5.26 2.67
N ASP A 268 17.26 4.52 3.39
CA ASP A 268 17.66 3.47 4.35
C ASP A 268 17.09 2.13 3.88
N ILE A 269 17.95 1.13 3.69
CA ILE A 269 17.56 -0.20 3.22
C ILE A 269 18.04 -1.25 4.22
N GLU A 270 17.13 -2.10 4.69
CA GLU A 270 17.45 -3.29 5.49
C GLU A 270 17.02 -4.54 4.72
N SER A 271 17.99 -5.34 4.28
CA SER A 271 17.77 -6.56 3.50
C SER A 271 18.47 -7.75 4.15
N TYR A 272 17.72 -8.76 4.60
CA TYR A 272 18.31 -9.87 5.34
C TYR A 272 18.98 -10.92 4.45
N GLN A 273 18.28 -11.45 3.43
CA GLN A 273 18.78 -12.54 2.58
C GLN A 273 18.81 -12.21 1.07
N ASN A 274 18.90 -10.93 0.71
CA ASN A 274 18.48 -10.52 -0.64
C ASN A 274 19.41 -9.59 -1.38
N VAL A 275 19.27 -9.66 -2.70
CA VAL A 275 19.86 -8.72 -3.65
C VAL A 275 19.16 -7.37 -3.53
N VAL A 276 19.97 -6.33 -3.45
CA VAL A 276 19.53 -4.93 -3.53
C VAL A 276 20.03 -4.34 -4.84
N GLU A 277 19.13 -3.87 -5.68
CA GLU A 277 19.45 -3.13 -6.91
C GLU A 277 18.91 -1.70 -6.81
N LEU A 278 19.82 -0.74 -6.92
CA LEU A 278 19.53 0.68 -6.91
C LEU A 278 19.84 1.28 -8.27
N TYR A 279 18.85 1.95 -8.84
CA TYR A 279 18.94 2.64 -10.11
C TYR A 279 18.84 4.15 -9.87
N LEU A 280 19.93 4.86 -10.14
CA LEU A 280 20.06 6.30 -9.92
C LEU A 280 20.51 6.98 -11.23
N PRO A 281 20.19 8.25 -11.48
CA PRO A 281 20.67 8.95 -12.67
C PRO A 281 22.20 8.97 -12.75
N GLU A 282 22.76 8.90 -13.96
CA GLU A 282 24.21 9.03 -14.20
C GLU A 282 24.83 10.30 -13.57
N THR A 283 24.04 11.37 -13.46
CA THR A 283 24.46 12.64 -12.87
C THR A 283 24.26 12.72 -11.35
N ALA A 284 23.80 11.64 -10.71
CA ALA A 284 23.54 11.65 -9.28
C ALA A 284 24.82 11.82 -8.47
N ALA A 285 24.76 12.70 -7.47
CA ALA A 285 25.73 12.72 -6.38
C ALA A 285 25.15 11.92 -5.20
N PHE A 286 25.98 11.12 -4.53
CA PHE A 286 25.55 10.36 -3.36
C PHE A 286 26.72 9.91 -2.48
N THR A 287 26.40 9.61 -1.22
CA THR A 287 27.21 8.82 -0.30
C THR A 287 26.45 7.54 0.02
N LEU A 288 27.01 6.39 -0.34
CA LEU A 288 26.53 5.06 0.02
C LEU A 288 27.34 4.53 1.20
N THR A 289 26.67 4.06 2.25
CA THR A 289 27.28 3.28 3.33
C THR A 289 26.67 1.89 3.37
N VAL A 290 27.51 0.86 3.29
CA VAL A 290 27.07 -0.55 3.35
C VAL A 290 27.51 -1.21 4.65
N GLU A 291 26.56 -1.67 5.45
CA GLU A 291 26.84 -2.34 6.72
C GLU A 291 26.46 -3.84 6.64
N PRO A 292 27.36 -4.75 7.06
CA PRO A 292 27.03 -6.17 7.11
C PRO A 292 25.95 -6.43 8.15
N TYR A 293 24.96 -7.25 7.79
CA TYR A 293 23.87 -7.61 8.71
C TYR A 293 24.38 -8.56 9.82
N SER A 294 24.54 -8.04 11.03
CA SER A 294 25.33 -8.66 12.11
C SER A 294 24.84 -10.00 12.68
N SER A 295 23.66 -10.49 12.29
CA SER A 295 23.03 -11.68 12.89
C SER A 295 23.33 -13.02 12.20
N PHE A 296 24.00 -13.05 11.04
CA PHE A 296 24.20 -14.28 10.25
C PHE A 296 25.66 -14.69 9.97
N GLY A 297 26.58 -14.40 10.89
CA GLY A 297 27.80 -15.20 11.00
C GLY A 297 28.89 -14.93 9.96
N SER A 298 29.22 -13.67 9.74
CA SER A 298 30.58 -13.14 9.87
C SER A 298 30.40 -11.62 9.93
N LYS A 299 30.98 -10.94 10.92
CA LYS A 299 30.81 -9.48 11.04
C LYS A 299 31.54 -8.69 9.96
N ASP A 300 32.22 -9.40 9.05
CA ASP A 300 33.30 -8.84 8.24
C ASP A 300 33.04 -8.95 6.72
N ASP A 301 31.90 -9.52 6.29
CA ASP A 301 31.59 -9.70 4.86
C ASP A 301 30.14 -9.25 4.52
N PRO A 302 29.95 -8.03 3.99
CA PRO A 302 28.64 -7.55 3.55
C PRO A 302 28.15 -8.16 2.23
N GLY A 303 28.84 -9.15 1.67
CA GLY A 303 28.59 -9.64 0.31
C GLY A 303 29.25 -8.74 -0.74
N GLU A 304 29.02 -9.04 -2.02
CA GLU A 304 29.64 -8.29 -3.12
C GLU A 304 28.91 -6.95 -3.33
N VAL A 305 29.66 -5.85 -3.26
CA VAL A 305 29.14 -4.51 -3.58
C VAL A 305 29.68 -4.06 -4.93
N SER A 306 28.78 -3.80 -5.87
CA SER A 306 29.08 -3.30 -7.21
C SER A 306 28.51 -1.89 -7.38
N VAL A 307 29.38 -0.91 -7.61
CA VAL A 307 28.99 0.48 -7.90
C VAL A 307 29.47 0.85 -9.29
N LEU A 308 28.54 0.95 -10.24
CA LEU A 308 28.84 1.13 -11.66
C LEU A 308 28.88 2.61 -12.08
N PHE A 309 29.41 3.49 -11.23
CA PHE A 309 29.50 4.93 -11.49
C PHE A 309 30.93 5.36 -11.80
N GLU A 310 31.10 6.26 -12.76
CA GLU A 310 32.38 6.93 -12.99
C GLU A 310 32.74 7.84 -11.81
N GLY A 311 34.03 7.90 -11.47
CA GLY A 311 34.52 8.78 -10.40
C GLY A 311 34.15 8.34 -8.99
N VAL A 312 33.70 7.09 -8.78
CA VAL A 312 33.45 6.55 -7.45
C VAL A 312 34.73 6.51 -6.61
N VAL A 313 34.64 7.04 -5.39
CA VAL A 313 35.70 6.96 -4.38
C VAL A 313 35.23 6.02 -3.27
N GLN A 314 36.01 4.99 -2.98
CA GLN A 314 35.73 4.04 -1.91
C GLN A 314 36.64 4.26 -0.69
N GLU A 315 36.03 4.37 0.48
CA GLU A 315 36.71 4.47 1.79
C GLU A 315 36.07 3.44 2.75
N GLY A 316 36.68 2.26 2.85
CA GLY A 316 36.13 1.14 3.61
C GLY A 316 34.77 0.71 3.06
N ASN A 317 33.73 0.82 3.89
CA ASN A 317 32.35 0.49 3.56
C ASN A 317 31.55 1.66 2.98
N THR A 318 32.21 2.78 2.70
CA THR A 318 31.58 3.98 2.16
C THR A 318 32.01 4.21 0.71
N TYR A 319 31.06 4.51 -0.16
CA TYR A 319 31.27 4.85 -1.57
C TYR A 319 30.72 6.24 -1.84
N ARG A 320 31.45 7.07 -2.56
CA ARG A 320 31.06 8.46 -2.82
C ARG A 320 31.16 8.77 -4.30
N VAL A 321 30.16 9.49 -4.81
CA VAL A 321 30.11 10.07 -6.15
C VAL A 321 29.71 11.54 -6.01
N GLY A 322 30.52 12.45 -6.54
CA GLY A 322 30.30 13.91 -6.41
C GLY A 322 30.59 14.48 -5.02
N GLU A 323 30.37 15.79 -4.83
CA GLU A 323 30.74 16.50 -3.59
C GLU A 323 29.65 16.46 -2.49
N LYS A 324 28.37 16.50 -2.86
CA LYS A 324 27.24 16.47 -1.92
C LYS A 324 25.97 15.99 -2.63
N GLY A 325 25.34 14.96 -2.09
CA GLY A 325 24.18 14.34 -2.72
C GLY A 325 23.36 13.50 -1.76
N ALA A 326 22.70 12.46 -2.26
CA ALA A 326 21.86 11.57 -1.47
C ALA A 326 22.65 10.84 -0.38
N ASP A 327 22.06 10.69 0.81
CA ASP A 327 22.58 9.81 1.86
C ASP A 327 21.89 8.45 1.75
N ILE A 328 22.63 7.41 1.37
CA ILE A 328 22.11 6.05 1.14
C ILE A 328 22.77 5.09 2.13
N ASN A 329 21.98 4.47 3.00
CA ASN A 329 22.44 3.44 3.92
C ASN A 329 21.84 2.09 3.54
N VAL A 330 22.67 1.07 3.38
CA VAL A 330 22.22 -0.30 3.08
C VAL A 330 22.80 -1.24 4.13
N SER A 331 21.93 -1.85 4.92
CA SER A 331 22.27 -2.93 5.84
C SER A 331 21.87 -4.26 5.21
N THR A 332 22.84 -5.08 4.81
CA THR A 332 22.54 -6.36 4.16
C THR A 332 23.56 -7.46 4.44
N GLY A 333 23.14 -8.72 4.28
CA GLY A 333 24.01 -9.89 4.28
C GLY A 333 24.41 -10.37 2.87
N HIS A 334 24.01 -9.65 1.82
CA HIS A 334 24.13 -10.10 0.43
C HIS A 334 24.47 -8.95 -0.53
N ASN A 335 24.51 -9.26 -1.83
CA ASN A 335 25.03 -8.36 -2.84
C ASN A 335 24.20 -7.07 -2.98
N VAL A 336 24.93 -5.96 -3.16
CA VAL A 336 24.38 -4.64 -3.45
C VAL A 336 24.89 -4.21 -4.82
N SER A 337 23.99 -3.80 -5.71
CA SER A 337 24.34 -3.22 -7.01
C SER A 337 23.76 -1.82 -7.14
N ILE A 338 24.60 -0.83 -7.43
CA ILE A 338 24.18 0.51 -7.82
C ILE A 338 24.48 0.70 -9.31
N ILE A 339 23.43 0.95 -10.08
CA ILE A 339 23.43 0.94 -11.53
C ILE A 339 23.06 2.35 -12.01
N PRO A 340 23.89 3.00 -12.83
CA PRO A 340 23.53 4.27 -13.43
C PRO A 340 22.42 4.06 -14.45
N GLN A 341 21.48 5.00 -14.50
CA GLN A 341 20.51 5.08 -15.56
C GLN A 341 20.79 6.30 -16.44
N PRO A 342 20.75 6.13 -17.78
CA PRO A 342 20.80 7.28 -18.68
C PRO A 342 19.64 8.19 -18.34
N ALA A 343 19.87 9.50 -18.42
CA ALA A 343 18.80 10.47 -18.19
C ALA A 343 17.59 10.10 -19.04
N THR A 344 16.45 9.88 -18.39
CA THR A 344 15.17 9.75 -19.08
C THR A 344 14.97 11.06 -19.83
N ASP A 345 15.16 11.05 -21.16
CA ASP A 345 14.86 12.20 -21.99
C ASP A 345 13.45 12.67 -21.61
N ALA A 346 13.35 13.88 -21.07
CA ALA A 346 12.08 14.51 -20.81
C ALA A 346 11.32 14.54 -22.14
N ALA A 347 10.34 13.64 -22.29
CA ALA A 347 9.48 13.62 -23.46
C ALA A 347 8.89 15.03 -23.58
N GLN A 348 9.25 15.70 -24.68
CA GLN A 348 8.85 17.06 -25.04
C GLN A 348 7.35 17.21 -25.19
#